data_AF-A0AAN8A3K2-F1
#
_entry.id   AF-A0AAN8A3K2-F1
#
_cell.length_a   1.000
_cell.length_b   1.000
_cell.length_c   1.000
_cell.angle_alpha   90.00
_cell.angle_beta   90.00
_cell.angle_gamma   90.00
#
_symmetry.space_group_name_H-M   'P 1'
#
loop_
_entity.id
_entity.type
_entity.pdbx_description
1 polymer ?
#
loop_
_entity_poly.entity_id
_entity_poly.type
_entity_poly.pdbx_seq_one_letter_code
_entity_poly.pdbx_strand_id
1 'polypeptide(L)'
;MSNLVDLVHIIPPDREEEPEDIFASAPGLIFTDDTRDHHGDLGSVVVYKSNRFGHIELRTADPDREDERQLFSHYLWNAGIKMAELISDEKDVRWSVKDEKVLELGAGVTTE
;
A
#
# COMPACT_ATOMS: atom_id res chain seq x y z
N MET A 1 3.83 -18.67 -0.65
CA MET A 1 3.25 -17.32 -0.71
C MET A 1 4.39 -16.33 -0.57
N SER A 2 4.52 -15.40 -1.52
CA SER A 2 5.50 -14.32 -1.41
C SER A 2 5.20 -13.46 -0.19
N ASN A 3 6.24 -12.99 0.50
CA ASN A 3 6.05 -12.03 1.60
C ASN A 3 5.59 -10.69 0.99
N LEU A 4 4.71 -9.97 1.69
CA LEU A 4 4.24 -8.67 1.24
C LEU A 4 5.40 -7.69 1.03
N VAL A 5 6.43 -7.78 1.88
CA VAL A 5 7.65 -6.96 1.80
C VAL A 5 8.40 -7.16 0.48
N ASP A 6 8.29 -8.34 -0.16
CA ASP A 6 8.93 -8.60 -1.46
C ASP A 6 8.14 -7.99 -2.63
N LEU A 7 6.84 -7.78 -2.43
CA LEU A 7 5.90 -7.29 -3.44
C LEU A 7 5.81 -5.76 -3.46
N VAL A 8 6.28 -5.08 -2.42
CA VAL A 8 6.15 -3.63 -2.27
C VAL A 8 7.52 -2.98 -2.27
N HIS A 9 7.67 -1.94 -3.06
CA HIS A 9 8.86 -1.09 -3.06
C HIS A 9 8.44 0.37 -2.96
N ILE A 10 9.04 1.13 -2.04
CA ILE A 10 8.78 2.56 -1.90
C ILE A 10 9.89 3.35 -2.59
N ILE A 11 9.51 4.24 -3.49
CA ILE A 11 10.38 5.27 -4.04
C ILE A 11 10.12 6.55 -3.23
N PRO A 12 11.12 7.05 -2.47
CA PRO A 12 10.95 8.25 -1.67
C PRO A 12 10.78 9.50 -2.56
N PRO A 13 10.17 10.59 -2.03
CA PRO A 13 10.09 11.86 -2.73
C PRO A 13 11.48 12.45 -3.00
N ASP A 14 11.63 13.17 -4.11
CA ASP A 14 12.86 13.88 -4.46
C ASP A 14 12.97 15.20 -3.65
N ARG A 15 13.34 15.07 -2.37
CA ARG A 15 13.58 16.18 -1.43
C ARG A 15 14.71 15.84 -0.46
N GLU A 16 15.25 16.85 0.23
CA GLU A 16 16.17 16.61 1.34
C GLU A 16 15.45 15.90 2.50
N GLU A 17 16.12 14.91 3.08
CA GLU A 17 15.64 14.17 4.26
C GLU A 17 15.87 15.01 5.51
N GLU A 18 14.80 15.23 6.28
CA GLU A 18 14.89 15.86 7.59
C GLU A 18 15.34 14.82 8.65
N PRO A 19 15.89 15.25 9.80
CA PRO A 19 16.30 14.34 10.86
C PRO A 19 15.21 13.35 11.30
N GLU A 20 13.95 13.78 11.25
CA GLU A 20 12.78 12.97 11.57
C GLU A 20 12.57 11.83 10.55
N ASP A 21 12.81 12.07 9.25
CA ASP A 21 12.70 11.06 8.19
C ASP A 21 13.77 9.96 8.39
N ILE A 22 14.99 10.37 8.73
CA ILE A 22 16.09 9.46 9.03
C ILE A 22 15.77 8.63 10.28
N PHE A 23 15.22 9.26 11.31
CA PHE A 23 14.81 8.56 12.53
C PHE A 23 13.65 7.59 12.29
N ALA A 24 12.66 7.97 11.48
CA ALA A 24 11.49 7.13 11.17
C ALA A 24 11.84 5.92 10.27
N SER A 25 12.85 6.03 9.42
CA SER A 25 13.30 4.93 8.55
C SER A 25 14.25 3.93 9.25
N ALA A 26 14.94 4.36 10.31
CA ALA A 26 15.91 3.54 11.07
C ALA A 26 15.37 2.23 11.68
N PRO A 27 14.14 2.14 12.23
CA PRO A 27 13.62 0.89 12.81
C PRO A 27 13.66 -0.29 11.86
N GLY A 28 13.43 -0.06 10.55
CA GLY A 28 13.49 -1.11 9.53
C GLY A 28 14.87 -1.72 9.31
N LEU A 29 15.94 -1.07 9.79
CA LEU A 29 17.31 -1.60 9.74
C LEU A 29 17.66 -2.44 10.98
N ILE A 30 16.92 -2.28 12.08
CA ILE A 30 17.20 -2.91 13.37
C ILE A 30 16.27 -4.11 13.61
N PHE A 31 15.03 -4.04 13.12
CA PHE A 31 14.01 -5.08 13.26
C PHE A 31 13.69 -5.66 11.88
N THR A 32 14.53 -6.56 11.40
CA THR A 32 14.47 -7.11 10.03
C THR A 32 13.41 -8.20 9.85
N ASP A 33 12.84 -8.69 10.94
CA ASP A 33 11.77 -9.67 11.00
C ASP A 33 10.36 -9.06 11.11
N ASP A 34 10.26 -7.77 11.44
CA ASP A 34 8.97 -7.08 11.55
C ASP A 34 8.39 -6.70 10.18
N THR A 35 7.08 -6.88 10.05
CA THR A 35 6.35 -6.37 8.89
C THR A 35 6.27 -4.86 9.00
N ARG A 36 6.99 -4.14 8.15
CA ARG A 36 6.94 -2.68 8.11
C ARG A 36 5.57 -2.24 7.61
N ASP A 37 4.94 -1.33 8.33
CA ASP A 37 3.76 -0.65 7.83
C ASP A 37 4.18 0.37 6.77
N HIS A 38 3.79 0.10 5.54
CA HIS A 38 4.08 0.94 4.38
C HIS A 38 2.89 1.85 4.12
N HIS A 39 2.69 2.83 5.01
CA HIS A 39 1.56 3.77 4.93
C HIS A 39 1.60 4.67 3.69
N GLY A 40 2.79 4.81 3.07
CA GLY A 40 3.06 5.76 2.01
C GLY A 40 3.17 7.16 2.59
N ASP A 41 4.31 7.81 2.40
CA ASP A 41 4.46 9.22 2.79
C ASP A 41 3.97 10.12 1.67
N LEU A 42 3.60 11.36 2.01
CA LEU A 42 3.25 12.37 1.01
C LEU A 42 4.40 12.54 0.01
N GLY A 43 4.10 12.38 -1.29
CA GLY A 43 5.08 12.48 -2.37
C GLY A 43 5.87 11.19 -2.66
N SER A 44 5.80 10.17 -1.80
CA SER A 44 6.34 8.84 -2.10
C SER A 44 5.52 8.12 -3.16
N VAL A 45 6.18 7.22 -3.90
CA VAL A 45 5.50 6.26 -4.80
C VAL A 45 5.61 4.87 -4.20
N VAL A 46 4.48 4.22 -4.00
CA VAL A 46 4.43 2.80 -3.65
C VAL A 46 4.31 1.99 -4.94
N VAL A 47 5.32 1.19 -5.24
CA VAL A 47 5.33 0.27 -6.38
C VAL A 47 4.92 -1.12 -5.91
N TYR A 48 3.71 -1.55 -6.29
CA TYR A 48 3.25 -2.92 -6.12
C TYR A 48 3.64 -3.78 -7.33
N LYS A 49 4.47 -4.79 -7.09
CA LYS A 49 4.96 -5.74 -8.09
C LYS A 49 3.96 -6.87 -8.27
N SER A 50 2.81 -6.57 -8.87
CA SER A 50 1.79 -7.58 -9.15
C SER A 50 2.34 -8.67 -10.06
N ASN A 51 2.21 -9.92 -9.64
CA ASN A 51 2.62 -11.06 -10.45
C ASN A 51 1.75 -11.23 -11.71
N ARG A 52 0.55 -10.64 -11.71
CA ARG A 52 -0.43 -10.72 -12.80
C ARG A 52 -0.40 -9.50 -13.70
N PHE A 53 -0.36 -8.31 -13.12
CA PHE A 53 -0.54 -7.05 -13.85
C PHE A 53 0.76 -6.27 -14.06
N GLY A 54 1.90 -6.78 -13.58
CA GLY A 54 3.17 -6.08 -13.63
C GLY A 54 3.30 -5.05 -12.50
N HIS A 55 4.15 -4.05 -12.72
CA HIS A 55 4.34 -2.99 -11.72
C HIS A 55 3.18 -2.00 -11.77
N ILE A 56 2.53 -1.82 -10.62
CA ILE A 56 1.47 -0.84 -10.40
C ILE A 56 2.02 0.22 -9.47
N GLU A 57 1.98 1.48 -9.91
CA GLU A 57 2.35 2.63 -9.09
C GLU A 57 1.13 3.14 -8.34
N LEU A 58 1.30 3.40 -7.06
CA LEU A 58 0.28 3.90 -6.14
C LEU A 58 0.84 5.12 -5.40
N ARG A 59 0.00 6.12 -5.13
CA ARG A 59 0.37 7.34 -4.39
C ARG A 59 -0.66 7.62 -3.32
N THR A 60 -0.25 8.14 -2.18
CA THR A 60 -1.22 8.57 -1.16
C THR A 60 -2.14 9.65 -1.73
N ALA A 61 -3.41 9.58 -1.35
CA ALA A 61 -4.36 10.64 -1.66
C ALA A 61 -3.97 11.92 -0.89
N ASP A 62 -4.20 13.08 -1.51
CA ASP A 62 -4.08 14.38 -0.87
C ASP A 62 -5.48 14.96 -0.64
N PRO A 63 -6.13 14.64 0.50
CA PRO A 63 -7.52 15.02 0.76
C PRO A 63 -7.66 16.53 0.98
N ASP A 64 -8.03 17.27 -0.07
CA ASP A 64 -8.23 18.72 -0.02
C ASP A 64 -9.62 19.08 0.55
N ARG A 65 -10.61 18.22 0.34
CA ARG A 65 -11.99 18.48 0.76
C ARG A 65 -12.33 17.89 2.13
N GLU A 66 -13.30 18.51 2.81
CA GLU A 66 -13.72 18.08 4.15
C GLU A 66 -14.36 16.69 4.16
N ASP A 67 -15.09 16.32 3.11
CA ASP A 67 -15.67 15.00 2.93
C ASP A 67 -14.61 13.91 2.71
N GLU A 68 -13.50 14.25 2.03
CA GLU A 68 -12.36 13.36 1.86
C GLU A 68 -11.64 13.14 3.19
N ARG A 69 -11.38 14.20 3.97
CA ARG A 69 -10.72 14.11 5.28
C ARG A 69 -11.43 13.20 6.28
N GLN A 70 -12.75 13.04 6.15
CA GLN A 70 -13.56 12.17 7.01
C GLN A 70 -13.37 10.67 6.71
N LEU A 71 -12.73 10.33 5.60
CA LEU A 71 -12.40 8.94 5.26
C LEU A 71 -11.22 8.48 6.10
N PHE A 72 -11.37 7.31 6.73
CA PHE A 72 -10.48 6.83 7.80
C PHE A 72 -9.11 6.30 7.32
N SER A 73 -8.82 6.43 6.03
CA SER A 73 -7.67 5.78 5.40
C SER A 73 -7.13 6.69 4.30
N HIS A 74 -6.22 7.57 4.69
CA HIS A 74 -5.37 8.39 3.80
C HIS A 74 -4.07 7.67 3.44
N TYR A 75 -3.93 6.43 3.91
CA TYR A 75 -2.73 5.64 3.87
C TYR A 75 -3.03 4.29 3.26
N LEU A 76 -2.09 3.76 2.49
CA LEU A 76 -2.21 2.41 1.95
C LEU A 76 -1.92 1.41 3.06
N TRP A 77 -2.87 0.51 3.32
CA TRP A 77 -2.70 -0.52 4.34
C TRP A 77 -2.12 -1.81 3.75
N ASN A 78 -1.21 -2.43 4.49
CA ASN A 78 -0.65 -3.75 4.16
C ASN A 78 -1.74 -4.79 3.83
N ALA A 79 -2.87 -4.73 4.53
CA ALA A 79 -4.03 -5.60 4.29
C ALA A 79 -4.65 -5.40 2.89
N GLY A 80 -4.72 -4.16 2.38
CA GLY A 80 -5.25 -3.87 1.05
C GLY A 80 -4.38 -4.46 -0.06
N ILE A 81 -3.06 -4.26 0.01
CA ILE A 81 -2.12 -4.86 -0.94
C ILE A 81 -2.14 -6.38 -0.83
N LYS A 82 -2.23 -6.93 0.39
CA LYS A 82 -2.35 -8.37 0.58
C LYS A 82 -3.64 -8.93 -0.04
N MET A 83 -4.76 -8.21 0.10
CA MET A 83 -6.02 -8.59 -0.52
C MET A 83 -5.92 -8.54 -2.06
N ALA A 84 -5.29 -7.51 -2.61
CA ALA A 84 -5.04 -7.40 -4.05
C ALA A 84 -4.22 -8.58 -4.59
N GLU A 85 -3.18 -9.01 -3.87
CA GLU A 85 -2.38 -10.18 -4.23
C GLU A 85 -3.22 -11.47 -4.21
N LEU A 86 -4.04 -11.65 -3.18
CA LEU A 86 -4.88 -12.84 -3.03
C LEU A 86 -5.96 -12.93 -4.12
N ILE A 87 -6.64 -11.82 -4.43
CA ILE A 87 -7.64 -11.76 -5.51
C ILE A 87 -7.01 -11.93 -6.89
N SER A 88 -5.76 -11.48 -7.06
CA SER A 88 -5.06 -11.56 -8.35
C SER A 88 -4.66 -12.99 -8.72
N ASP A 89 -4.52 -13.91 -7.77
CA ASP A 89 -4.20 -15.31 -8.01
C ASP A 89 -5.43 -16.10 -8.50
N GLU A 90 -5.61 -16.17 -9.82
CA GLU A 90 -6.72 -16.90 -10.45
C GLU A 90 -6.74 -18.40 -10.15
N LYS A 91 -5.63 -18.98 -9.64
CA LYS A 91 -5.57 -20.40 -9.28
C LYS A 91 -6.17 -20.65 -7.90
N ASP A 92 -6.21 -19.65 -7.02
CA ASP A 92 -6.79 -19.77 -5.69
C ASP A 92 -8.25 -19.33 -5.69
N VAL A 93 -9.13 -20.29 -6.03
CA VAL A 93 -10.58 -20.08 -6.11
C VAL A 93 -11.22 -19.55 -4.81
N ARG A 94 -10.54 -19.66 -3.66
CA ARG A 94 -11.03 -19.14 -2.38
C ARG A 94 -11.14 -17.61 -2.36
N TRP A 95 -10.31 -16.93 -3.15
CA TRP A 95 -10.22 -15.47 -3.21
C TRP A 95 -10.78 -14.90 -4.53
N SER A 96 -11.33 -15.74 -5.40
CA SER A 96 -11.92 -15.30 -6.66
C SER A 96 -13.17 -14.46 -6.41
N VAL A 97 -13.19 -13.25 -6.98
CA VAL A 97 -14.35 -12.35 -7.00
C VAL A 97 -14.91 -12.15 -8.41
N LYS A 98 -14.47 -12.96 -9.37
CA LYS A 98 -14.93 -12.88 -10.76
C LYS A 98 -16.43 -13.17 -10.84
N ASP A 99 -17.15 -12.31 -11.56
CA ASP A 99 -18.62 -12.39 -11.74
C ASP A 99 -19.43 -12.18 -10.45
N GLU A 100 -18.81 -11.66 -9.38
CA GLU A 100 -19.45 -11.35 -8.10
C GLU A 100 -19.68 -9.85 -7.89
N LYS A 101 -20.66 -9.50 -7.04
CA LYS A 101 -20.84 -8.13 -6.54
C LYS A 101 -20.08 -7.96 -5.24
N VAL A 102 -19.04 -7.12 -5.25
CA VAL A 102 -18.15 -6.90 -4.09
C VAL A 102 -18.43 -5.54 -3.45
N LEU A 103 -18.38 -5.50 -2.12
CA LEU A 103 -18.37 -4.27 -1.32
C LEU A 103 -17.12 -4.28 -0.44
N GLU A 104 -16.27 -3.28 -0.61
CA GLU A 104 -15.14 -3.05 0.28
C GLU A 104 -15.54 -2.06 1.38
N LEU A 105 -15.37 -2.45 2.64
CA LEU A 105 -15.63 -1.60 3.80
C LEU A 105 -14.30 -1.12 4.37
N GLY A 106 -14.19 0.18 4.61
CA GLY A 106 -12.93 0.77 5.10
C GLY A 106 -11.85 0.88 4.02
N ALA A 107 -12.22 0.91 2.74
CA ALA A 107 -11.30 1.13 1.61
C ALA A 107 -10.48 2.43 1.76
N GLY A 108 -11.05 3.43 2.45
CA GLY A 108 -10.43 4.75 2.59
C GLY A 108 -10.53 5.60 1.34
N VAL A 109 -9.55 6.48 1.18
CA VAL A 109 -9.27 7.23 -0.03
C VAL A 109 -8.26 6.39 -0.81
N THR A 110 -8.74 5.40 -1.56
CA THR A 110 -7.87 4.66 -2.47
C THR A 110 -7.41 5.60 -3.59
N THR A 111 -6.14 5.41 -3.96
CA THR A 111 -5.29 6.25 -4.80
C THR A 111 -5.92 6.68 -6.14
N GLU A 112 -5.66 7.91 -6.60
CA GLU A 112 -5.85 8.32 -8.00
C GLU A 112 -4.84 7.67 -8.95
#